data_AF-A0A523ZNY7-F1
#
_entry.id   AF-A0A523ZNY7-F1
#
_cell.length_a   1.000
_cell.length_b   1.000
_cell.length_c   1.000
_cell.angle_alpha   90.00
_cell.angle_beta   90.00
_cell.angle_gamma   90.00
#
_symmetry.space_group_name_H-M   'P 1'
#
loop_
_entity.id
_entity.type
_entity.pdbx_description
1 polymer ?
#
loop_
_entity_poly.entity_id
_entity_poly.type
_entity_poly.pdbx_seq_one_letter_code
_entity_poly.pdbx_strand_id
1 'polypeptide(L)'
;MSKVSFRIFLAFGVLALTFFHTACQVPTIEELKTYFEIMDMESKWVKKYYSPWPPKLILVPTISFRVKNLSDKPLKYAYFNAIFRQRGETENLGDNLFTAWSKKPLMPGDVSDVISMKSNYGVEGKNLVDFKHNPGWKPCTVDLFVKIKGSRYALLGKWEVSKEIDFKEAKPLGPKK
;
A
#
# COMPACT_ATOMS: atom_id res chain seq x y z
N MET A 1 61.24 38.57 -7.96
CA MET A 1 60.22 37.56 -8.27
C MET A 1 59.94 36.76 -7.00
N SER A 2 58.82 37.07 -6.34
CA SER A 2 58.53 36.65 -4.96
C SER A 2 58.01 35.21 -4.91
N LYS A 3 58.53 34.41 -3.97
CA LYS A 3 58.13 33.03 -3.67
C LYS A 3 56.71 32.89 -3.07
N VAL A 4 55.92 33.96 -3.08
CA VAL A 4 54.61 34.04 -2.42
C VAL A 4 53.49 33.52 -3.32
N SER A 5 53.69 33.51 -4.65
CA SER A 5 52.62 33.22 -5.61
C SER A 5 52.30 31.74 -5.81
N PHE A 6 53.07 30.80 -5.24
CA PHE A 6 52.88 29.36 -5.49
C PHE A 6 52.07 28.63 -4.41
N ARG A 7 51.86 29.23 -3.23
CA ARG A 7 51.13 28.56 -2.12
C ARG A 7 49.62 28.80 -2.11
N ILE A 8 49.12 29.73 -2.94
CA ILE A 8 47.68 30.05 -2.98
C ILE A 8 46.92 29.12 -3.93
N PHE A 9 47.57 28.55 -4.94
CA PHE A 9 46.90 27.63 -5.88
C PHE A 9 46.65 26.21 -5.35
N LEU A 10 47.33 25.79 -4.27
CA LEU A 10 47.14 24.44 -3.71
C LEU A 10 45.98 24.36 -2.70
N ALA A 11 45.54 25.49 -2.14
CA ALA A 11 44.47 25.52 -1.13
C ALA A 11 43.05 25.50 -1.74
N PHE A 12 42.90 25.86 -3.01
CA PHE A 12 41.60 25.81 -3.70
C PHE A 12 41.33 24.49 -4.43
N GLY A 13 42.36 23.67 -4.69
CA GLY A 13 42.22 22.40 -5.41
C GLY A 13 41.62 21.25 -4.60
N VAL A 14 41.68 21.32 -3.26
CA VAL A 14 41.25 20.22 -2.37
C VAL A 14 39.81 20.40 -1.88
N LEU A 15 39.25 21.61 -1.94
CA LEU A 15 37.88 21.89 -1.45
C LEU A 15 36.77 21.57 -2.47
N ALA A 16 37.13 21.24 -3.72
CA ALA A 16 36.17 20.94 -4.79
C ALA A 16 35.74 19.46 -4.88
N LEU A 17 36.39 18.55 -4.15
CA LEU A 17 36.17 17.09 -4.28
C LEU A 17 35.17 16.50 -3.27
N THR A 18 34.66 17.27 -2.30
CA THR A 18 33.74 16.75 -1.27
C THR A 18 32.25 16.92 -1.60
N PHE A 19 31.88 17.54 -2.73
CA PHE A 19 30.49 17.83 -3.07
C PHE A 19 29.77 16.79 -3.95
N PHE A 20 30.39 15.64 -4.26
CA PHE A 20 29.82 14.63 -5.17
C PHE A 20 29.00 13.49 -4.52
N HIS A 21 28.58 13.61 -3.25
CA HIS A 21 27.87 12.51 -2.55
C HIS A 21 26.34 12.66 -2.40
N THR A 22 25.71 13.71 -2.92
CA THR A 22 24.30 14.02 -2.61
C THR A 22 23.31 13.72 -3.75
N ALA A 23 23.50 12.63 -4.50
CA ALA A 23 22.55 12.33 -5.59
C ALA A 23 22.40 10.84 -5.95
N CYS A 24 22.04 9.99 -4.98
CA CYS A 24 21.23 8.74 -5.16
C CYS A 24 21.42 7.77 -3.98
N GLN A 25 21.21 8.23 -2.74
CA GLN A 25 21.16 7.28 -1.62
C GLN A 25 19.78 6.60 -1.63
N VAL A 26 19.79 5.26 -1.65
CA VAL A 26 18.60 4.45 -1.46
C VAL A 26 18.22 4.54 0.02
N PRO A 27 16.99 4.90 0.38
CA PRO A 27 16.61 5.06 1.78
C PRO A 27 16.67 3.73 2.53
N THR A 28 17.03 3.79 3.81
CA THR A 28 16.94 2.63 4.71
C THR A 28 15.48 2.28 5.02
N ILE A 29 15.22 1.14 5.66
CA ILE A 29 13.85 0.76 6.04
C ILE A 29 13.28 1.76 7.06
N GLU A 30 14.11 2.18 8.00
CA GLU A 30 13.77 3.09 9.10
C GLU A 30 13.46 4.48 8.56
N GLU A 31 14.29 4.98 7.65
CA GLU A 31 14.08 6.25 6.97
C GLU A 31 12.83 6.19 6.09
N LEU A 32 12.62 5.10 5.35
CA LEU A 32 11.45 4.97 4.49
C LEU A 32 10.13 5.01 5.27
N LYS A 33 10.10 4.50 6.51
CA LYS A 33 8.90 4.56 7.36
C LYS A 33 8.55 5.99 7.76
N THR A 34 9.52 6.90 7.87
CA THR A 34 9.24 8.29 8.26
C THR A 34 8.69 9.13 7.10
N TYR A 35 8.78 8.64 5.86
CA TYR A 35 8.31 9.38 4.68
C TYR A 35 6.79 9.38 4.53
N PHE A 36 6.10 8.43 5.16
CA PHE A 36 4.70 8.16 4.91
C PHE A 36 3.89 8.19 6.20
N GLU A 37 2.81 8.97 6.17
CA GLU A 37 1.72 8.84 7.14
C GLU A 37 0.50 8.27 6.43
N ILE A 38 -0.02 7.16 6.97
CA ILE A 38 -1.26 6.54 6.48
C ILE A 38 -2.44 7.23 7.16
N MET A 39 -3.33 7.80 6.36
CA MET A 39 -4.51 8.54 6.80
C MET A 39 -5.78 7.82 6.35
N ASP A 40 -6.88 8.06 7.07
CA ASP A 40 -8.23 7.59 6.73
C ASP A 40 -8.29 6.10 6.41
N MET A 41 -7.58 5.28 7.21
CA MET A 41 -7.54 3.84 7.01
C MET A 41 -8.91 3.23 7.28
N GLU A 42 -9.52 2.69 6.24
CA GLU A 42 -10.77 1.96 6.28
C GLU A 42 -10.59 0.56 5.73
N SER A 43 -11.40 -0.38 6.20
CA SER A 43 -11.42 -1.74 5.69
C SER A 43 -12.84 -2.28 5.62
N LYS A 44 -13.10 -3.10 4.61
CA LYS A 44 -14.40 -3.74 4.36
C LYS A 44 -14.25 -4.94 3.45
N TRP A 45 -15.30 -5.75 3.39
CA TRP A 45 -15.41 -6.84 2.43
C TRP A 45 -16.27 -6.40 1.26
N VAL A 46 -15.74 -6.56 0.05
CA VAL A 46 -16.43 -6.15 -1.19
C VAL A 46 -16.66 -7.36 -2.08
N LYS A 47 -17.69 -7.27 -2.93
CA LYS A 47 -17.94 -8.27 -3.97
C LYS A 47 -16.77 -8.35 -4.95
N LYS A 48 -16.16 -9.53 -5.04
CA LYS A 48 -15.33 -9.93 -6.19
C LYS A 48 -16.16 -10.58 -7.27
N TYR A 49 -17.10 -11.45 -6.90
CA TYR A 49 -17.97 -12.16 -7.83
C TYR A 49 -19.36 -12.35 -7.24
N TYR A 50 -20.40 -12.30 -8.08
CA TYR A 50 -21.76 -12.63 -7.69
C TYR A 50 -22.52 -13.24 -8.87
N SER A 51 -23.22 -14.33 -8.63
CA SER A 51 -24.19 -14.95 -9.53
C SER A 51 -25.45 -15.32 -8.76
N PRO A 52 -26.64 -14.88 -9.19
CA PRO A 52 -27.91 -15.33 -8.63
C PRO A 52 -28.21 -16.80 -8.95
N TRP A 53 -27.77 -17.29 -10.11
CA TRP A 53 -28.04 -18.65 -10.59
C TRP A 53 -26.89 -19.20 -11.44
N PRO A 54 -26.18 -20.26 -11.02
CA PRO A 54 -26.26 -20.88 -9.68
C PRO A 54 -25.82 -19.89 -8.58
N PRO A 55 -26.39 -19.94 -7.36
CA PRO A 55 -26.04 -19.01 -6.28
C PRO A 55 -24.58 -19.07 -5.91
N LYS A 56 -23.86 -17.96 -6.09
CA LYS A 56 -22.45 -17.83 -5.75
C LYS A 56 -22.11 -16.38 -5.44
N LEU A 57 -21.46 -16.13 -4.32
CA LEU A 57 -20.97 -14.83 -3.89
C LEU A 57 -19.55 -15.00 -3.36
N ILE A 58 -18.59 -14.31 -3.95
CA ILE A 58 -17.21 -14.24 -3.43
C ILE A 58 -16.96 -12.84 -2.92
N LEU A 59 -16.67 -12.75 -1.62
CA LEU A 59 -16.29 -11.50 -0.95
C LEU A 59 -14.79 -11.51 -0.69
N VAL A 60 -14.13 -10.38 -0.93
CA VAL A 60 -12.70 -10.19 -0.67
C VAL A 60 -12.48 -9.04 0.31
N PRO A 61 -11.52 -9.14 1.23
CA PRO A 61 -11.15 -8.02 2.07
C PRO A 61 -10.48 -6.93 1.22
N THR A 62 -10.77 -5.69 1.58
CA THR A 62 -10.28 -4.49 0.91
C THR A 62 -9.91 -3.47 1.96
N ILE A 63 -8.77 -2.80 1.76
CA ILE A 63 -8.44 -1.57 2.49
C ILE A 63 -8.53 -0.36 1.57
N SER A 64 -8.89 0.78 2.14
CA SER A 64 -8.81 2.08 1.49
C SER A 64 -8.14 3.06 2.43
N PHE A 65 -7.21 3.86 1.92
CA PHE A 65 -6.45 4.80 2.73
C PHE A 65 -5.91 5.94 1.86
N ARG A 66 -5.50 7.02 2.51
CA ARG A 66 -4.70 8.09 1.90
C ARG A 66 -3.30 8.06 2.48
N VAL A 67 -2.38 8.70 1.76
CA VAL A 67 -0.98 8.81 2.17
C VAL A 67 -0.58 10.28 2.18
N LYS A 68 -0.03 10.74 3.29
CA LYS A 68 0.61 12.05 3.38
C LYS A 68 2.12 11.90 3.25
N ASN A 69 2.72 12.75 2.44
CA ASN A 69 4.18 12.82 2.29
C ASN A 69 4.78 13.65 3.44
N LEU A 70 5.49 12.99 4.34
CA LEU A 70 6.20 13.64 5.44
C LEU A 70 7.67 13.92 5.14
N SER A 71 8.18 13.46 3.99
CA SER A 71 9.55 13.73 3.57
C SER A 71 9.72 15.13 2.99
N ASP A 72 10.96 15.58 2.91
CA ASP A 72 11.36 16.84 2.26
C ASP A 72 11.48 16.72 0.73
N LYS A 73 11.17 15.55 0.16
CA LYS A 73 11.34 15.24 -1.27
C LYS A 73 10.03 14.80 -1.92
N PRO A 74 9.84 15.06 -3.23
CA PRO A 74 8.72 14.49 -3.96
C PRO A 74 8.81 12.96 -4.01
N LEU A 75 7.74 12.27 -3.61
CA LEU A 75 7.66 10.82 -3.67
C LEU A 75 7.20 10.38 -5.06
N LYS A 76 7.95 9.45 -5.67
CA LYS A 76 7.68 8.86 -6.98
C LYS A 76 7.86 7.36 -6.94
N TYR A 77 7.08 6.64 -7.75
CA TYR A 77 7.18 5.18 -7.91
C TYR A 77 7.22 4.44 -6.57
N ALA A 78 6.27 4.75 -5.69
CA ALA A 78 6.09 3.98 -4.47
C ALA A 78 5.31 2.70 -4.81
N TYR A 79 5.85 1.56 -4.41
CA TYR A 79 5.21 0.25 -4.60
C TYR A 79 4.64 -0.19 -3.27
N PHE A 80 3.32 -0.13 -3.16
CA PHE A 80 2.58 -0.65 -2.03
C PHE A 80 2.30 -2.15 -2.23
N ASN A 81 2.40 -2.91 -1.15
CA ASN A 81 2.01 -4.30 -1.11
C ASN A 81 1.12 -4.53 0.11
N ALA A 82 -0.14 -4.91 -0.11
CA ALA A 82 -1.05 -5.28 0.96
C ALA A 82 -1.15 -6.80 1.01
N ILE A 83 -0.80 -7.40 2.15
CA ILE A 83 -0.85 -8.85 2.36
C ILE A 83 -1.96 -9.16 3.36
N PHE A 84 -2.98 -9.88 2.91
CA PHE A 84 -4.15 -10.26 3.68
C PHE A 84 -3.99 -11.68 4.23
N ARG A 85 -4.29 -11.87 5.52
CA ARG A 85 -4.21 -13.18 6.19
C ARG A 85 -5.44 -13.43 7.03
N GLN A 86 -5.89 -14.68 7.07
CA GLN A 86 -6.92 -15.09 8.02
C GLN A 86 -6.28 -15.52 9.33
N ARG A 87 -6.92 -15.17 10.45
CA ARG A 87 -6.41 -15.51 11.79
C ARG A 87 -6.33 -17.03 11.95
N GLY A 88 -5.14 -17.51 12.32
CA GLY A 88 -4.87 -18.93 12.53
C GLY A 88 -4.45 -19.69 11.28
N GLU A 89 -4.43 -19.05 10.10
CA GLU A 89 -3.92 -19.65 8.87
C GLU A 89 -2.44 -19.33 8.68
N THR A 90 -1.68 -20.29 8.17
CA THR A 90 -0.27 -20.10 7.78
C THR A 90 -0.16 -19.43 6.41
N GLU A 91 -1.11 -19.71 5.53
CA GLU A 91 -1.14 -19.18 4.17
C GLU A 91 -1.77 -17.78 4.12
N ASN A 92 -1.31 -16.97 3.17
CA ASN A 92 -1.96 -15.70 2.89
C ASN A 92 -3.32 -15.98 2.25
N LEU A 93 -4.35 -15.25 2.70
CA LEU A 93 -5.61 -15.22 1.97
C LEU A 93 -5.38 -14.59 0.59
N GLY A 94 -4.54 -13.58 0.53
CA GLY A 94 -4.19 -12.96 -0.74
C GLY A 94 -3.35 -11.72 -0.60
N ASP A 95 -3.00 -11.13 -1.73
CA ASP A 95 -2.15 -9.95 -1.82
C ASP A 95 -2.59 -9.01 -2.95
N ASN A 96 -2.07 -7.78 -2.89
CA ASN A 96 -2.24 -6.79 -3.94
C ASN A 96 -0.99 -5.92 -4.04
N LEU A 97 -0.45 -5.78 -5.25
CA LEU A 97 0.65 -4.88 -5.56
C LEU A 97 0.14 -3.67 -6.32
N PHE A 98 0.40 -2.48 -5.79
CA PHE A 98 -0.01 -1.21 -6.37
C PHE A 98 1.16 -0.25 -6.53
N THR A 99 1.33 0.32 -7.72
CA THR A 99 2.35 1.35 -7.98
C THR A 99 1.71 2.73 -7.98
N ALA A 100 2.05 3.54 -6.98
CA ALA A 100 1.59 4.92 -6.85
C ALA A 100 2.56 5.91 -7.52
N TRP A 101 1.99 7.04 -7.95
CA TRP A 101 2.74 8.24 -8.37
C TRP A 101 3.79 8.00 -9.47
N SER A 102 3.48 7.13 -10.43
CA SER A 102 4.33 6.86 -11.59
C SER A 102 4.32 7.99 -12.61
N LYS A 103 3.20 8.73 -12.73
CA LYS A 103 3.03 9.86 -13.65
C LYS A 103 3.22 11.22 -12.96
N LYS A 104 2.61 11.39 -11.78
CA LYS A 104 2.65 12.62 -10.99
C LYS A 104 3.19 12.30 -9.59
N PRO A 105 4.28 12.95 -9.13
CA PRO A 105 4.77 12.78 -7.77
C PRO A 105 3.76 13.25 -6.73
N LEU A 106 3.86 12.70 -5.51
CA LEU A 106 3.27 13.30 -4.32
C LEU A 106 4.28 14.29 -3.72
N MET A 107 3.96 15.59 -3.70
CA MET A 107 4.90 16.61 -3.22
C MET A 107 5.02 16.57 -1.69
N PRO A 108 6.10 17.13 -1.10
CA PRO A 108 6.23 17.28 0.35
C PRO A 108 5.00 17.94 0.97
N GLY A 109 4.45 17.36 2.04
CA GLY A 109 3.27 17.85 2.74
C GLY A 109 1.92 17.52 2.08
N ASP A 110 1.90 17.11 0.80
CA ASP A 110 0.66 16.76 0.10
C ASP A 110 0.05 15.46 0.64
N VAL A 111 -1.27 15.36 0.50
CA VAL A 111 -2.06 14.15 0.75
C VAL A 111 -2.53 13.57 -0.57
N SER A 112 -2.43 12.25 -0.71
CA SER A 112 -2.84 11.54 -1.92
C SER A 112 -4.36 11.47 -2.08
N ASP A 113 -4.78 11.13 -3.30
CA ASP A 113 -6.09 10.52 -3.53
C ASP A 113 -6.22 9.20 -2.76
N VAL A 114 -7.45 8.71 -2.60
CA VAL A 114 -7.72 7.42 -1.94
C VAL A 114 -7.12 6.29 -2.76
N ILE A 115 -6.27 5.50 -2.11
CA ILE A 115 -5.71 4.25 -2.64
C ILE A 115 -6.58 3.11 -2.09
N SER A 116 -7.06 2.24 -2.98
CA SER A 116 -7.84 1.05 -2.60
C SER A 116 -7.13 -0.22 -3.05
N MET A 117 -6.89 -1.14 -2.12
CA MET A 117 -6.17 -2.39 -2.37
C MET A 117 -7.05 -3.57 -1.94
N LYS A 118 -7.29 -4.48 -2.89
CA LYS A 118 -8.20 -5.63 -2.72
C LYS A 118 -7.43 -6.93 -2.77
N SER A 119 -7.71 -7.84 -1.85
CA SER A 119 -7.14 -9.19 -1.91
C SER A 119 -7.52 -9.90 -3.22
N ASN A 120 -6.56 -10.61 -3.81
CA ASN A 120 -6.77 -11.45 -4.99
C ASN A 120 -7.63 -12.68 -4.70
N TYR A 121 -7.70 -13.20 -3.47
CA TYR A 121 -8.67 -14.22 -3.06
C TYR A 121 -9.49 -13.80 -1.85
N GLY A 122 -10.53 -14.58 -1.56
CA GLY A 122 -11.51 -14.28 -0.54
C GLY A 122 -12.35 -15.48 -0.21
N VAL A 123 -13.46 -15.23 0.48
CA VAL A 123 -14.33 -16.28 0.99
C VAL A 123 -15.51 -16.43 0.04
N GLU A 124 -15.77 -17.66 -0.35
CA GLU A 124 -16.91 -18.05 -1.16
C GLU A 124 -18.08 -18.45 -0.28
N GLY A 125 -19.27 -17.96 -0.64
CA GLY A 125 -20.55 -18.37 -0.07
C GLY A 125 -21.66 -18.28 -1.12
N LYS A 126 -22.91 -18.47 -0.69
CA LYS A 126 -24.09 -18.41 -1.58
C LYS A 126 -24.76 -17.04 -1.60
N ASN A 127 -24.83 -16.40 -0.45
CA ASN A 127 -25.53 -15.14 -0.19
C ASN A 127 -25.01 -14.52 1.13
N LEU A 128 -25.44 -13.32 1.49
CA LEU A 128 -25.02 -12.59 2.70
C LEU A 128 -25.37 -13.34 3.99
N VAL A 129 -26.44 -14.14 4.00
CA VAL A 129 -26.84 -14.94 5.18
C VAL A 129 -25.86 -16.08 5.40
N ASP A 130 -25.41 -16.73 4.32
CA ASP A 130 -24.44 -17.83 4.35
C ASP A 130 -23.14 -17.44 5.07
N PHE A 131 -22.66 -16.21 4.89
CA PHE A 131 -21.46 -15.69 5.54
C PHE A 131 -21.56 -15.63 7.08
N LYS A 132 -22.76 -15.64 7.67
CA LYS A 132 -22.93 -15.67 9.14
C LYS A 132 -22.49 -17.00 9.75
N HIS A 133 -22.56 -18.08 8.98
CA HIS A 133 -22.26 -19.45 9.42
C HIS A 133 -21.11 -20.09 8.64
N ASN A 134 -20.54 -19.38 7.66
CA ASN A 134 -19.45 -19.87 6.83
C ASN A 134 -18.16 -20.03 7.67
N PRO A 135 -17.60 -21.24 7.80
CA PRO A 135 -16.38 -21.47 8.59
C PRO A 135 -15.15 -20.77 7.99
N GLY A 136 -15.18 -20.45 6.69
CA GLY A 136 -14.18 -19.63 6.02
C GLY A 136 -14.29 -18.15 6.36
N TRP A 137 -15.38 -17.67 6.98
CA TRP A 137 -15.56 -16.27 7.38
C TRP A 137 -14.85 -15.93 8.70
N LYS A 138 -13.52 -16.03 8.67
CA LYS A 138 -12.64 -15.81 9.82
C LYS A 138 -12.21 -14.34 9.93
N PRO A 139 -11.82 -13.85 11.12
CA PRO A 139 -11.14 -12.57 11.26
C PRO A 139 -9.93 -12.50 10.32
N CYS A 140 -9.75 -11.36 9.66
CA CYS A 140 -8.68 -11.14 8.70
C CYS A 140 -7.83 -9.95 9.14
N THR A 141 -6.53 -10.02 8.90
CA THR A 141 -5.60 -8.91 9.09
C THR A 141 -4.93 -8.55 7.77
N VAL A 142 -4.44 -7.33 7.68
CA VAL A 142 -3.68 -6.83 6.54
C VAL A 142 -2.40 -6.17 7.01
N ASP A 143 -1.28 -6.60 6.41
CA ASP A 143 0.01 -5.95 6.56
C ASP A 143 0.25 -5.09 5.31
N LEU A 144 0.43 -3.78 5.47
CA LEU A 144 0.76 -2.87 4.37
C LEU A 144 2.25 -2.59 4.35
N PHE A 145 2.89 -2.89 3.24
CA PHE A 145 4.29 -2.59 2.98
C PHE A 145 4.43 -1.53 1.91
N VAL A 146 5.55 -0.82 1.92
CA VAL A 146 5.95 0.08 0.85
C VAL A 146 7.42 -0.13 0.50
N LYS A 147 7.77 0.07 -0.75
CA LYS A 147 9.16 0.31 -1.19
C LYS A 147 9.20 1.49 -2.16
N ILE A 148 10.31 2.21 -2.18
CA ILE A 148 10.62 3.19 -3.22
C ILE A 148 11.94 2.76 -3.87
N LYS A 149 12.04 2.89 -5.19
CA LYS A 149 13.25 2.71 -6.01
C LYS A 149 14.48 2.10 -5.29
N GLY A 150 14.67 0.79 -5.42
CA GLY A 150 15.84 0.08 -4.90
C GLY A 150 15.84 -0.19 -3.39
N SER A 151 14.92 0.42 -2.62
CA SER A 151 14.78 0.13 -1.20
C SER A 151 14.22 -1.28 -0.96
N ARG A 152 14.48 -1.80 0.24
CA ARG A 152 13.74 -2.94 0.76
C ARG A 152 12.31 -2.52 1.11
N TYR A 153 11.42 -3.51 1.24
CA TYR A 153 10.07 -3.26 1.75
C TYR A 153 10.12 -2.87 3.22
N ALA A 154 9.48 -1.75 3.54
CA ALA A 154 9.20 -1.32 4.90
C ALA A 154 7.74 -1.63 5.24
N LEU A 155 7.49 -2.21 6.40
CA LEU A 155 6.15 -2.36 6.96
C LEU A 155 5.66 -0.99 7.45
N LEU A 156 4.58 -0.47 6.87
CA LEU A 156 3.95 0.78 7.28
C LEU A 156 2.93 0.59 8.40
N GLY A 157 2.25 -0.56 8.41
CA GLY A 157 1.33 -0.87 9.50
C GLY A 157 0.62 -2.20 9.31
N LYS A 158 -0.10 -2.58 10.36
CA LYS A 158 -0.93 -3.78 10.43
C LYS A 158 -2.30 -3.40 10.97
N TRP A 159 -3.35 -3.86 10.32
CA TRP A 159 -4.73 -3.59 10.73
C TRP A 159 -5.57 -4.86 10.75
N GLU A 160 -6.55 -4.90 11.64
CA GLU A 160 -7.66 -5.85 11.52
C GLU A 160 -8.61 -5.37 10.44
N VAL A 161 -9.07 -6.29 9.59
CA VAL A 161 -10.06 -6.02 8.56
C VAL A 161 -11.44 -6.11 9.19
N SER A 162 -12.23 -5.04 9.08
CA SER A 162 -13.63 -5.00 9.50
C SER A 162 -14.42 -6.14 8.87
N LYS A 163 -15.41 -6.66 9.60
CA LYS A 163 -16.39 -7.62 9.05
C LYS A 163 -17.54 -6.93 8.29
N GLU A 164 -17.49 -5.62 8.11
CA GLU A 164 -18.46 -4.90 7.30
C GLU A 164 -18.43 -5.40 5.85
N ILE A 165 -19.63 -5.68 5.30
CA ILE A 165 -19.81 -6.12 3.93
C ILE A 165 -20.46 -4.99 3.13
N ASP A 166 -19.73 -4.49 2.13
CA ASP A 166 -20.24 -3.52 1.16
C ASP A 166 -20.72 -4.27 -0.09
N PHE A 167 -21.88 -4.91 0.08
CA PHE A 167 -22.60 -5.58 -0.98
C PHE A 167 -24.09 -5.64 -0.66
N LYS A 168 -24.92 -5.38 -1.65
CA LYS A 168 -26.38 -5.56 -1.59
C LYS A 168 -26.78 -6.59 -2.64
N GLU A 169 -27.54 -7.58 -2.22
CA GLU A 169 -28.06 -8.60 -3.12
C GLU A 169 -29.12 -8.03 -4.06
N ALA A 170 -29.13 -8.55 -5.29
CA ALA A 170 -30.22 -8.27 -6.20
C ALA A 170 -31.50 -8.90 -5.64
N LYS A 171 -32.64 -8.21 -5.78
CA LYS A 171 -33.94 -8.83 -5.49
C LYS A 171 -34.10 -10.05 -6.40
N PRO A 172 -34.60 -11.18 -5.89
CA PRO A 172 -34.87 -12.33 -6.74
C PRO A 172 -35.80 -11.89 -7.87
N LEU A 173 -35.38 -12.16 -9.11
CA LEU A 173 -36.29 -12.04 -10.25
C LEU A 173 -37.39 -13.06 -9.98
N GLY A 174 -38.61 -12.58 -9.71
CA GLY A 174 -39.77 -13.45 -9.54
C GLY A 174 -39.91 -14.42 -10.72
N PRO A 175 -40.63 -15.54 -10.56
CA PRO A 175 -40.79 -16.50 -11.65
C PRO A 175 -41.24 -15.76 -12.92
N LYS A 176 -40.54 -16.00 -14.03
CA LYS A 176 -41.02 -15.57 -15.35
C LYS A 176 -42.41 -16.19 -15.49
N LYS A 177 -43.44 -15.34 -15.55
CA LYS A 177 -44.81 -15.77 -15.87
C LYS A 177 -44.84 -16.40 -17.25
#